data_AF-A0A7D5MDA2-F1
#
_entry.id   AF-A0A7D5MDA2-F1
#
_cell.length_a   1.000
_cell.length_b   1.000
_cell.length_c   1.000
_cell.angle_alpha   90.00
_cell.angle_beta   90.00
_cell.angle_gamma   90.00
#
_symmetry.space_group_name_H-M   'P 1'
#
loop_
_entity.id
_entity.type
_entity.pdbx_description
1 polymer ?
#
loop_
_entity_poly.entity_id
_entity_poly.type
_entity_poly.pdbx_seq_one_letter_code
_entity_poly.pdbx_strand_id
1 'polypeptide(L)'
;MSESKKSKDAEDILSEFHDTHVSSEPEPALSSPEPEPALSSPEPEPALSSPEPVLSSPPNTSSTESKHDPEERDVIFVGNKPIMTYVSATLTQLSTRHTVTIKARGKKITQAVDVSQMIVKRMNTVGYVISDVRILSDSLLSQDGKLRNVSTIEIDITKN
;
A
#
# COMPACT_ATOMS: atom_id res chain seq x y z
N MET A 1 -46.41 -4.67 25.62
CA MET A 1 -45.83 -3.97 24.46
C MET A 1 -44.37 -3.72 24.76
N SER A 2 -43.48 -4.31 23.97
CA SER A 2 -42.03 -4.18 24.13
C SER A 2 -41.57 -2.97 23.33
N GLU A 3 -41.18 -1.89 24.01
CA GLU A 3 -40.58 -0.72 23.37
C GLU A 3 -39.06 -0.75 23.48
N SER A 4 -38.45 -0.54 22.32
CA SER A 4 -37.06 -0.71 21.96
C SER A 4 -36.12 0.21 22.73
N LYS A 5 -35.14 -0.38 23.42
CA LYS A 5 -34.00 0.32 24.01
C LYS A 5 -33.03 0.70 22.88
N LYS A 6 -33.19 1.91 22.35
CA LYS A 6 -32.34 2.52 21.32
C LYS A 6 -30.88 2.55 21.80
N SER A 7 -29.98 2.01 20.98
CA SER A 7 -28.55 1.81 21.22
C SER A 7 -27.82 3.14 21.42
N LYS A 8 -27.47 3.45 22.67
CA LYS A 8 -26.62 4.60 23.05
C LYS A 8 -25.14 4.40 22.70
N ASP A 9 -24.71 3.16 22.51
CA ASP A 9 -23.31 2.82 22.23
C ASP A 9 -22.77 3.44 20.93
N ALA A 10 -23.61 3.60 19.91
CA ALA A 10 -23.15 4.13 18.62
C ALA A 10 -22.90 5.64 18.64
N GLU A 11 -23.64 6.40 19.45
CA GLU A 11 -23.42 7.85 19.59
C GLU A 11 -22.20 8.15 20.47
N ASP A 12 -21.96 7.33 21.50
CA ASP A 12 -20.83 7.49 22.44
C ASP A 12 -19.46 7.28 21.74
N ILE A 13 -19.39 6.30 20.84
CA ILE A 13 -18.17 6.02 20.04
C ILE A 13 -17.86 7.18 19.08
N LEU A 14 -18.88 7.89 18.59
CA LEU A 14 -18.68 9.01 17.65
C LEU A 14 -18.27 10.31 18.36
N SER A 15 -18.58 10.46 19.66
CA SER A 15 -18.11 11.60 20.46
C SER A 15 -16.62 11.54 20.78
N GLU A 16 -16.03 10.36 20.95
CA GLU A 16 -14.59 10.22 21.28
C GLU A 16 -13.65 10.75 20.20
N PHE A 17 -14.07 10.82 18.94
CA PHE A 17 -13.21 11.26 17.83
C PHE A 17 -13.17 12.78 17.62
N HIS A 18 -14.03 13.55 18.31
CA HIS A 18 -14.11 15.00 18.12
C HIS A 18 -13.33 15.82 19.17
N ASP A 19 -12.81 15.18 20.23
CA ASP A 19 -12.18 15.84 21.38
C ASP A 19 -10.64 15.70 21.41
N THR A 20 -10.00 15.76 20.23
CA THR A 20 -8.53 15.94 20.14
C THR A 20 -8.20 17.33 19.60
N HIS A 21 -8.68 18.36 20.30
CA HIS A 21 -8.06 19.68 20.25
C HIS A 21 -6.86 19.72 21.18
N VAL A 22 -5.70 20.02 20.60
CA VAL A 22 -4.78 21.07 21.06
C VAL A 22 -4.64 21.18 22.59
N SER A 23 -3.63 20.53 23.15
CA SER A 23 -3.04 20.96 24.41
C SER A 23 -1.53 21.10 24.23
N SER A 24 -1.12 22.36 24.17
CA SER A 24 0.23 22.88 24.37
C SER A 24 0.76 22.49 25.76
N GLU A 25 1.92 21.83 25.82
CA GLU A 25 2.68 21.62 27.04
C GLU A 25 4.15 22.08 26.81
N PRO A 26 4.77 22.79 27.77
CA PRO A 26 5.96 23.61 27.53
C PRO A 26 7.28 22.81 27.52
N GLU A 27 8.25 23.31 26.77
CA GLU A 27 9.63 22.81 26.70
C GLU A 27 10.35 22.85 28.06
N PRO A 28 11.09 21.80 28.46
CA PRO A 28 12.11 21.91 29.48
C PRO A 28 13.45 22.37 28.87
N ALA A 29 14.11 23.25 29.63
CA ALA A 29 15.28 24.02 29.26
C ALA A 29 16.55 23.22 28.93
N LEU A 30 17.36 23.85 28.05
CA LEU A 30 18.74 23.55 27.69
C LEU A 30 19.66 23.22 28.88
N SER A 31 20.40 22.12 28.75
CA SER A 31 21.57 21.79 29.57
C SER A 31 22.69 21.27 28.64
N SER A 32 23.63 22.19 28.35
CA SER A 32 25.07 22.08 28.00
C SER A 32 25.65 20.89 27.18
N PRO A 33 26.67 21.17 26.33
CA PRO A 33 27.15 20.28 25.28
C PRO A 33 28.12 19.18 25.77
N GLU A 34 27.97 18.00 25.19
CA GLU A 34 28.91 16.87 25.28
C GLU A 34 30.11 17.11 24.33
N PRO A 35 31.37 16.88 24.76
CA PRO A 35 32.53 17.15 23.92
C PRO A 35 32.73 16.06 22.87
N GLU A 36 32.79 16.47 21.60
CA GLU A 36 33.19 15.64 20.46
C GLU A 36 34.62 15.11 20.65
N PRO A 37 34.87 13.78 20.53
CA PRO A 37 36.21 13.29 20.31
C PRO A 37 36.58 13.46 18.82
N ALA A 38 37.77 14.05 18.64
CA ALA A 38 38.32 14.57 17.41
C ALA A 38 38.47 13.56 16.26
N LEU A 39 38.30 14.10 15.05
CA LEU A 39 38.86 13.65 13.77
C LEU A 39 40.26 13.07 13.90
N SER A 40 40.41 11.83 13.44
CA SER A 40 41.69 11.30 12.94
C SER A 40 41.42 10.36 11.77
N SER A 41 41.66 10.88 10.56
CA SER A 41 42.08 10.10 9.39
C SER A 41 43.62 9.91 9.46
N PRO A 42 44.29 9.04 8.65
CA PRO A 42 43.87 8.44 7.38
C PRO A 42 44.23 6.92 7.14
N GLU A 43 43.60 6.37 6.09
CA GLU A 43 43.99 5.34 5.08
C GLU A 43 45.06 4.26 5.37
N PRO A 44 44.85 3.00 4.93
CA PRO A 44 45.18 2.66 3.54
C PRO A 44 44.14 1.76 2.80
N GLU A 45 43.91 2.03 1.51
CA GLU A 45 43.40 1.05 0.54
C GLU A 45 44.34 -0.16 0.45
N PRO A 46 43.82 -1.38 0.23
CA PRO A 46 44.10 -1.97 -1.08
C PRO A 46 43.03 -2.92 -1.67
N ALA A 47 43.03 -2.91 -3.00
CA ALA A 47 42.86 -4.04 -3.94
C ALA A 47 41.48 -4.70 -4.13
N LEU A 48 40.86 -4.33 -5.27
CA LEU A 48 40.46 -5.22 -6.36
C LEU A 48 40.40 -6.73 -6.03
N SER A 49 39.20 -7.30 -6.03
CA SER A 49 38.99 -8.68 -6.51
C SER A 49 37.55 -8.88 -6.96
N SER A 50 37.36 -8.96 -8.29
CA SER A 50 36.23 -9.66 -8.91
C SER A 50 36.53 -11.16 -8.85
N PRO A 51 35.50 -12.00 -8.67
CA PRO A 51 35.11 -12.83 -9.82
C PRO A 51 33.60 -13.10 -9.93
N GLU A 52 33.04 -12.94 -11.14
CA GLU A 52 31.99 -13.84 -11.67
C GLU A 52 32.61 -15.22 -12.01
N PRO A 53 31.88 -16.31 -12.40
CA PRO A 53 30.44 -16.57 -12.52
C PRO A 53 30.01 -17.89 -11.83
N VAL A 54 28.72 -18.28 -11.85
CA VAL A 54 28.24 -19.53 -12.51
C VAL A 54 26.71 -19.72 -12.40
N LEU A 55 26.16 -19.95 -13.58
CA LEU A 55 24.85 -20.46 -13.94
C LEU A 55 24.71 -21.96 -13.57
N SER A 56 23.62 -22.35 -12.88
CA SER A 56 22.91 -23.66 -13.00
C SER A 56 21.93 -23.81 -11.83
N SER A 57 20.60 -23.91 -12.02
CA SER A 57 19.87 -25.12 -12.47
C SER A 57 18.34 -24.92 -12.19
N PRO A 58 17.45 -25.90 -12.48
CA PRO A 58 16.60 -26.08 -13.66
C PRO A 58 15.10 -25.68 -13.45
N PRO A 59 14.26 -25.73 -14.52
CA PRO A 59 12.90 -25.19 -14.50
C PRO A 59 11.90 -26.19 -13.90
N ASN A 60 10.96 -25.72 -13.10
CA ASN A 60 9.77 -26.50 -12.77
C ASN A 60 8.50 -25.81 -13.29
N THR A 61 7.90 -26.51 -14.23
CA THR A 61 6.76 -26.21 -15.07
C THR A 61 5.45 -26.22 -14.29
N SER A 62 4.65 -25.16 -14.38
CA SER A 62 3.17 -25.19 -14.52
C SER A 62 2.57 -23.79 -14.38
N SER A 63 3.00 -22.88 -15.26
CA SER A 63 2.31 -21.60 -15.44
C SER A 63 1.39 -21.75 -16.64
N THR A 64 0.12 -22.08 -16.39
CA THR A 64 -0.94 -22.00 -17.39
C THR A 64 -0.92 -20.61 -18.00
N GLU A 65 -0.71 -20.55 -19.31
CA GLU A 65 -0.65 -19.34 -20.12
C GLU A 65 -1.89 -18.47 -19.90
N SER A 66 -1.70 -17.32 -19.26
CA SER A 66 -2.55 -16.16 -19.51
C SER A 66 -1.74 -15.23 -20.42
N LYS A 67 -2.13 -15.23 -21.68
CA LYS A 67 -1.68 -14.34 -22.76
C LYS A 67 -1.32 -12.96 -22.21
N HIS A 68 -0.02 -12.68 -22.14
CA HIS A 68 0.52 -11.41 -21.72
C HIS A 68 0.67 -10.54 -22.96
N ASP A 69 -0.36 -9.79 -23.31
CA ASP A 69 -0.17 -8.53 -24.02
C ASP A 69 0.52 -7.58 -23.02
N PRO A 70 1.78 -7.17 -23.25
CA PRO A 70 2.53 -6.29 -22.35
C PRO A 70 2.10 -4.82 -22.46
N GLU A 71 1.15 -4.50 -23.34
CA GLU A 71 0.62 -3.17 -23.57
C GLU A 71 -0.69 -3.02 -22.75
N GLU A 72 -0.82 -1.93 -21.99
CA GLU A 72 -2.14 -1.35 -21.64
C GLU A 72 -3.05 -2.02 -20.60
N ARG A 73 -2.52 -2.48 -19.46
CA ARG A 73 -3.41 -2.66 -18.29
C ARG A 73 -3.25 -1.51 -17.31
N ASP A 74 -4.27 -0.67 -17.26
CA ASP A 74 -4.50 0.41 -16.30
C ASP A 74 -4.86 -0.15 -14.91
N VAL A 75 -4.48 -1.39 -14.62
CA VAL A 75 -4.92 -2.15 -13.46
C VAL A 75 -3.73 -2.63 -12.65
N ILE A 76 -3.69 -2.24 -11.37
CA ILE A 76 -2.70 -2.68 -10.39
C ILE A 76 -3.33 -3.74 -9.49
N PHE A 77 -2.84 -4.98 -9.58
CA PHE A 77 -3.28 -6.07 -8.70
C PHE A 77 -2.50 -6.09 -7.38
N VAL A 78 -3.21 -5.96 -6.26
CA VAL A 78 -2.61 -5.96 -4.91
C VAL A 78 -2.58 -7.38 -4.34
N GLY A 79 -1.37 -7.86 -4.06
CA GLY A 79 -1.07 -9.16 -3.45
C GLY A 79 -0.17 -9.02 -2.22
N ASN A 80 0.83 -9.90 -2.08
CA ASN A 80 1.63 -9.99 -0.85
C ASN A 80 2.87 -9.09 -0.81
N LYS A 81 3.18 -8.34 -1.87
CA LYS A 81 4.31 -7.41 -1.88
C LYS A 81 4.12 -6.26 -0.87
N PRO A 82 5.20 -5.59 -0.42
CA PRO A 82 5.11 -4.42 0.44
C PRO A 82 4.22 -3.32 -0.17
N ILE A 83 3.57 -2.54 0.70
CA ILE A 83 2.62 -1.52 0.28
C ILE A 83 3.21 -0.49 -0.70
N MET A 84 4.45 -0.07 -0.45
CA MET A 84 5.14 0.92 -1.28
C MET A 84 5.37 0.45 -2.72
N THR A 85 5.47 -0.86 -2.96
CA THR A 85 5.61 -1.41 -4.32
C THR A 85 4.38 -1.12 -5.17
N TYR A 86 3.19 -1.16 -4.59
CA TYR A 86 1.96 -0.85 -5.33
C TYR A 86 1.78 0.65 -5.51
N VAL A 87 2.18 1.44 -4.51
CA VAL A 87 2.16 2.91 -4.61
C VAL A 87 3.04 3.38 -5.76
N SER A 88 4.29 2.95 -5.81
CA SER A 88 5.22 3.36 -6.87
C SER A 88 4.74 2.89 -8.24
N ALA A 89 4.23 1.66 -8.36
CA ALA A 89 3.67 1.16 -9.61
C ALA A 89 2.45 1.99 -10.07
N THR A 90 1.54 2.32 -9.15
CA THR A 90 0.35 3.13 -9.47
C THR A 90 0.74 4.54 -9.91
N LEU A 91 1.66 5.20 -9.20
CA LEU A 91 2.15 6.54 -9.59
C LEU A 91 2.88 6.53 -10.94
N THR A 92 3.64 5.47 -11.21
CA THR A 92 4.32 5.31 -12.52
C THR A 92 3.28 5.20 -13.63
N GLN A 93 2.20 4.44 -13.45
CA GLN A 93 1.13 4.36 -14.44
C GLN A 93 0.36 5.69 -14.57
N LEU A 94 0.02 6.35 -13.47
CA LEU A 94 -0.64 7.66 -13.47
C LEU A 94 0.19 8.79 -14.11
N SER A 95 1.51 8.61 -14.26
CA SER A 95 2.35 9.58 -14.97
C SER A 95 2.12 9.57 -16.49
N THR A 96 1.62 8.47 -17.04
CA THR A 96 1.35 8.29 -18.47
C THR A 96 -0.15 8.18 -18.79
N ARG A 97 -0.98 7.96 -17.76
CA ARG A 97 -2.42 7.71 -17.90
C ARG A 97 -3.24 8.55 -16.96
N HIS A 98 -4.46 8.90 -17.38
CA HIS A 98 -5.38 9.71 -16.58
C HIS A 98 -6.07 8.92 -15.47
N THR A 99 -6.20 7.60 -15.63
CA THR A 99 -6.93 6.71 -14.73
C THR A 99 -6.15 5.44 -14.50
N VAL A 100 -6.10 4.98 -13.24
CA VAL A 100 -5.55 3.67 -12.86
C VAL A 100 -6.47 3.02 -11.84
N THR A 101 -6.80 1.74 -12.06
CA THR A 101 -7.63 0.92 -11.18
C THR A 101 -6.75 0.05 -10.27
N ILE A 102 -6.89 0.20 -8.96
CA ILE A 102 -6.29 -0.69 -7.97
C ILE A 102 -7.28 -1.82 -7.69
N LYS A 103 -6.91 -3.07 -7.97
CA LYS A 103 -7.75 -4.25 -7.79
C LYS A 103 -7.19 -5.20 -6.74
N ALA A 104 -8.04 -5.65 -5.82
CA ALA A 104 -7.65 -6.60 -4.78
C ALA A 104 -8.80 -7.53 -4.38
N ARG A 105 -8.47 -8.62 -3.69
CA ARG A 105 -9.45 -9.60 -3.22
C ARG A 105 -9.14 -10.13 -1.82
N GLY A 106 -10.20 -10.53 -1.11
CA GLY A 106 -10.13 -11.10 0.23
C GLY A 106 -9.33 -10.24 1.20
N LYS A 107 -8.39 -10.86 1.91
CA LYS A 107 -7.55 -10.20 2.94
C LYS A 107 -6.73 -9.01 2.41
N LYS A 108 -6.54 -8.90 1.09
CA LYS A 108 -5.75 -7.82 0.46
C LYS A 108 -6.57 -6.56 0.15
N ILE A 109 -7.88 -6.58 0.39
CA ILE A 109 -8.75 -5.41 0.23
C ILE A 109 -8.26 -4.25 1.11
N THR A 110 -7.95 -4.49 2.38
CA THR A 110 -7.43 -3.45 3.29
C THR A 110 -6.16 -2.80 2.74
N GLN A 111 -5.23 -3.62 2.25
CA GLN A 111 -3.98 -3.12 1.66
C GLN A 111 -4.23 -2.26 0.41
N ALA A 112 -5.23 -2.59 -0.41
CA ALA A 112 -5.59 -1.76 -1.57
C ALA A 112 -6.19 -0.40 -1.17
N VAL A 113 -7.00 -0.38 -0.11
CA VAL A 113 -7.52 0.86 0.48
C VAL A 113 -6.38 1.70 1.06
N ASP A 114 -5.40 1.09 1.73
CA ASP A 114 -4.24 1.82 2.25
C ASP A 114 -3.40 2.43 1.13
N VAL A 115 -3.21 1.71 0.01
CA VAL A 115 -2.50 2.22 -1.18
C VAL A 115 -3.24 3.42 -1.78
N SER A 116 -4.56 3.32 -2.00
CA SER A 116 -5.33 4.41 -2.58
C SER A 116 -5.32 5.66 -1.70
N GLN A 117 -5.53 5.49 -0.40
CA GLN A 117 -5.50 6.58 0.58
C GLN A 117 -4.12 7.22 0.68
N MET A 118 -3.04 6.44 0.64
CA MET A 118 -1.69 6.97 0.69
C MET A 118 -1.37 7.82 -0.54
N ILE A 119 -1.81 7.41 -1.74
CA ILE A 119 -1.62 8.18 -2.97
C ILE A 119 -2.33 9.53 -2.86
N VAL A 120 -3.63 9.54 -2.54
CA VAL A 120 -4.42 10.78 -2.43
C VAL A 120 -3.85 11.71 -1.34
N LYS A 121 -3.51 11.16 -0.17
CA LYS A 121 -3.00 11.97 0.95
C LYS A 121 -1.61 12.56 0.68
N ARG A 122 -0.68 11.77 0.11
CA ARG A 122 0.71 12.23 -0.13
C ARG A 122 0.86 13.08 -1.39
N MET A 123 -0.03 12.91 -2.36
CA MET A 123 0.04 13.60 -3.66
C MET A 123 -1.11 14.59 -3.85
N ASN A 124 -1.67 15.12 -2.75
CA ASN A 124 -2.76 16.09 -2.78
C ASN A 124 -2.42 17.32 -3.65
N THR A 125 -1.15 17.75 -3.64
CA THR A 125 -0.65 18.85 -4.48
C THR A 125 -0.68 18.55 -5.98
N VAL A 126 -0.69 17.27 -6.38
CA VAL A 126 -0.71 16.82 -7.78
C VAL A 126 -2.15 16.67 -8.29
N GLY A 127 -3.14 16.62 -7.39
CA GLY A 127 -4.57 16.53 -7.73
C GLY A 127 -5.06 15.11 -7.99
N TYR A 128 -4.44 14.07 -7.42
CA TYR A 128 -4.99 12.72 -7.53
C TYR A 128 -6.21 12.53 -6.62
N VAL A 129 -7.28 11.97 -7.18
CA VAL A 129 -8.56 11.73 -6.49
C VAL A 129 -9.06 10.31 -6.75
N ILE A 130 -9.82 9.76 -5.81
CA ILE A 130 -10.57 8.51 -6.02
C ILE A 130 -11.84 8.86 -6.79
N SER A 131 -12.00 8.32 -8.00
CA SER A 131 -13.17 8.61 -8.86
C SER A 131 -14.31 7.64 -8.63
N ASP A 132 -14.01 6.34 -8.43
CA ASP A 132 -15.01 5.29 -8.25
C ASP A 132 -14.46 4.15 -7.38
N VAL A 133 -15.37 3.45 -6.69
CA VAL A 133 -15.06 2.27 -5.88
C VAL A 133 -16.12 1.20 -6.14
N ARG A 134 -15.71 0.07 -6.71
CA ARG A 134 -16.58 -1.07 -7.00
C ARG A 134 -16.25 -2.24 -6.09
N ILE A 135 -17.28 -2.83 -5.47
CA ILE A 135 -17.15 -4.01 -4.61
C ILE A 135 -17.94 -5.16 -5.25
N LEU A 136 -17.29 -6.29 -5.45
CA LEU A 136 -17.83 -7.47 -6.11
C LEU A 136 -17.55 -8.74 -5.30
N SER A 137 -18.01 -9.87 -5.80
CA SER A 137 -17.64 -11.20 -5.31
C SER A 137 -17.30 -12.11 -6.49
N ASP A 138 -16.09 -12.64 -6.52
CA ASP A 138 -15.62 -13.59 -7.52
C ASP A 138 -15.68 -15.02 -6.98
N SER A 139 -16.16 -15.97 -7.77
CA SER A 139 -16.12 -17.40 -7.42
C SER A 139 -14.78 -18.00 -7.83
N LEU A 140 -14.03 -18.53 -6.86
CA LEU A 140 -12.72 -19.14 -7.07
C LEU A 140 -12.75 -20.62 -6.69
N LEU A 141 -12.02 -21.42 -7.46
CA LEU A 141 -11.79 -22.82 -7.13
C LEU A 141 -10.78 -22.91 -5.99
N SER A 142 -11.18 -23.50 -4.86
CA SER A 142 -10.27 -23.88 -3.78
C SER A 142 -9.37 -25.03 -4.22
N GLN A 143 -8.27 -25.26 -3.49
CA GLN A 143 -7.38 -26.42 -3.72
C GLN A 143 -8.14 -27.75 -3.63
N ASP A 144 -9.20 -27.79 -2.81
CA ASP A 144 -10.08 -28.95 -2.63
C ASP A 144 -11.11 -29.14 -3.77
N GLY A 145 -11.01 -28.38 -4.86
CA GLY A 145 -11.95 -28.42 -6.00
C GLY A 145 -13.31 -27.76 -5.76
N LYS A 146 -13.59 -27.27 -4.55
CA LYS A 146 -14.83 -26.57 -4.22
C LYS A 146 -14.77 -25.11 -4.63
N LEU A 147 -15.86 -24.60 -5.22
CA LEU A 147 -16.05 -23.18 -5.47
C LEU A 147 -16.28 -22.43 -4.16
N ARG A 148 -15.62 -21.28 -3.99
CA ARG A 148 -15.82 -20.35 -2.88
C ARG A 148 -15.87 -18.93 -3.40
N ASN A 149 -16.78 -18.15 -2.84
CA ASN A 149 -16.88 -16.74 -3.16
C ASN A 149 -15.83 -15.95 -2.36
N VAL A 150 -15.14 -15.04 -3.05
CA VAL A 150 -14.14 -14.16 -2.48
C VAL A 150 -14.51 -12.74 -2.85
N SER A 151 -14.60 -11.87 -1.83
CA SER A 151 -14.86 -10.44 -2.06
C SER A 151 -13.72 -9.82 -2.86
N THR A 152 -14.08 -8.95 -3.80
CA THR A 152 -13.16 -8.22 -4.67
C THR A 152 -13.48 -6.73 -4.56
N ILE A 153 -12.45 -5.88 -4.62
CA ILE A 153 -12.57 -4.43 -4.68
C ILE A 153 -11.80 -3.91 -5.89
N GLU A 154 -12.34 -2.89 -6.53
CA GLU A 154 -11.68 -2.07 -7.54
C GLU A 154 -11.80 -0.62 -7.12
N ILE A 155 -10.69 0.11 -7.15
CA ILE A 155 -10.61 1.52 -6.75
C ILE A 155 -9.98 2.28 -7.91
N ASP A 156 -10.72 3.19 -8.52
CA ASP A 156 -10.20 4.00 -9.61
C ASP A 156 -9.60 5.30 -9.07
N ILE A 157 -8.34 5.55 -9.43
CA ILE A 157 -7.61 6.78 -9.13
C ILE A 157 -7.48 7.56 -10.42
N THR A 158 -7.84 8.84 -10.37
CA THR A 158 -7.71 9.76 -11.51
C THR A 158 -6.94 11.01 -11.14
N LYS A 159 -6.40 11.68 -12.16
CA LYS A 159 -5.83 13.02 -12.01
C LYS A 159 -6.89 14.06 -12.37
N ASN A 160 -7.21 14.93 -11.41
CA ASN A 160 -8.09 16.08 -11.59
C ASN A 160 -7.43 17.21 -12.41
#